data_AF-A0A0U5FNG6-F1
#
_entry.id   AF-A0A0U5FNG6-F1
#
_cell.length_a   1.000
_cell.length_b   1.000
_cell.length_c   1.000
_cell.angle_alpha   90.00
_cell.angle_beta   90.00
_cell.angle_gamma   90.00
#
_symmetry.space_group_name_H-M   'P 1'
#
loop_
_entity.id
_entity.type
_entity.pdbx_description
1 polymer ?
#
loop_
_entity_poly.entity_id
_entity_poly.type
_entity_poly.pdbx_seq_one_letter_code
_entity_poly.pdbx_strand_id
1 'polypeptide(L)'
;MAPRSQLEIATGSVQRLIKEEQSYRRELEQQEARIQKLEAQDPSEDENRDYMLRQERLAVEETERVFPNLKQKIEEAIAKLNGLLKRARRAPKAMLNISMLLRKPSRMPELPNGRSLENLIVSMTVRLAD
;
A
#
# COMPACT_ATOMS: atom_id res chain seq x y z
N MET A 1 13.63 -11.82 13.82
CA MET A 1 12.78 -11.52 12.65
C MET A 1 13.40 -10.35 11.91
N ALA A 2 13.55 -10.40 10.58
CA ALA A 2 14.10 -9.27 9.82
C ALA A 2 13.13 -8.09 9.84
N PRO A 3 13.62 -6.83 9.87
CA PRO A 3 12.77 -5.66 9.81
C PRO A 3 12.05 -5.59 8.45
N ARG A 4 10.79 -5.14 8.46
CA ARG A 4 10.01 -4.94 7.23
C ARG A 4 10.65 -3.86 6.36
N SER A 5 10.57 -4.04 5.05
CA SER A 5 11.03 -3.05 4.07
C SER A 5 10.16 -1.78 4.11
N GLN A 6 10.72 -0.66 3.64
CA GLN A 6 9.97 0.60 3.53
C GLN A 6 8.74 0.48 2.64
N LEU A 7 8.81 -0.35 1.58
CA LEU A 7 7.70 -0.60 0.68
C LEU A 7 6.57 -1.36 1.38
N GLU A 8 6.90 -2.44 2.12
CA GLU A 8 5.92 -3.19 2.91
C GLU A 8 5.25 -2.32 3.98
N ILE A 9 6.02 -1.46 4.64
CA ILE A 9 5.49 -0.52 5.64
C ILE A 9 4.50 0.46 4.99
N ALA A 10 4.87 1.06 3.85
CA ALA A 10 4.01 2.02 3.15
C ALA A 10 2.72 1.36 2.61
N THR A 11 2.82 0.18 2.00
CA THR A 11 1.66 -0.61 1.56
C THR A 11 0.73 -0.92 2.72
N GLY A 12 1.29 -1.40 3.85
CA GLY A 12 0.49 -1.69 5.04
C GLY A 12 -0.18 -0.44 5.63
N SER A 13 0.43 0.74 5.50
CA SER A 13 -0.16 2.01 5.92
C SER A 13 -1.40 2.36 5.10
N VAL A 14 -1.30 2.28 3.77
CA VAL A 14 -2.43 2.53 2.86
C VAL A 14 -3.57 1.55 3.13
N GLN A 15 -3.26 0.26 3.29
CA GLN A 15 -4.26 -0.77 3.58
C GLN A 15 -5.01 -0.52 4.89
N ARG A 16 -4.31 -0.05 5.94
CA ARG A 16 -4.96 0.28 7.22
C ARG A 16 -5.89 1.47 7.09
N LEU A 17 -5.44 2.54 6.43
CA LEU A 17 -6.26 3.74 6.23
C LEU A 17 -7.51 3.47 5.38
N ILE A 18 -7.41 2.63 4.35
CA ILE A 18 -8.59 2.23 3.55
C ILE A 18 -9.58 1.42 4.40
N LYS A 19 -9.08 0.50 5.25
CA LYS A 19 -9.94 -0.26 6.16
C LYS A 19 -10.62 0.63 7.20
N GLU A 20 -9.91 1.63 7.70
CA GLU A 20 -10.44 2.65 8.59
C GLU A 20 -11.55 3.46 7.91
N GLU A 21 -11.33 3.94 6.68
CA GLU A 21 -12.35 4.63 5.90
C GLU A 21 -13.60 3.77 5.68
N GLN A 22 -13.40 2.50 5.30
CA GLN A 22 -14.51 1.55 5.15
C GLN A 22 -15.29 1.34 6.45
N SER A 23 -14.61 1.36 7.60
CA SER A 23 -15.27 1.25 8.90
C SER A 23 -16.18 2.45 9.16
N TYR A 24 -15.68 3.67 8.98
CA TYR A 24 -16.50 4.88 9.19
C TYR A 24 -17.65 4.99 8.19
N ARG A 25 -17.47 4.55 6.94
CA ARG A 25 -18.58 4.50 5.96
C ARG A 25 -19.70 3.55 6.40
N ARG A 26 -19.35 2.35 6.89
CA ARG A 26 -20.35 1.41 7.43
C ARG A 26 -21.04 1.95 8.68
N GLU A 27 -20.31 2.66 9.53
CA GLU A 27 -20.89 3.31 10.71
C GLU A 27 -21.92 4.37 10.30
N LEU A 28 -21.57 5.22 9.33
CA LEU A 28 -22.48 6.22 8.77
C LEU A 28 -23.75 5.57 8.18
N GLU A 29 -23.60 4.53 7.36
CA GLU A 29 -24.73 3.77 6.80
C GLU A 29 -25.66 3.22 7.90
N GLN A 30 -25.10 2.73 9.01
CA GLN A 30 -25.88 2.22 10.13
C GLN A 30 -26.57 3.33 10.92
N GLN A 31 -25.93 4.47 11.14
CA GLN A 31 -26.53 5.64 11.78
C GLN A 31 -27.69 6.18 10.95
N GLU A 32 -27.50 6.34 9.63
CA GLU A 32 -28.54 6.78 8.69
C GLU A 32 -29.73 5.82 8.68
N ALA A 33 -29.48 4.50 8.69
CA ALA A 33 -30.53 3.49 8.78
C ALA A 33 -31.31 3.58 10.11
N ARG A 34 -30.64 3.88 11.24
CA ARG A 34 -31.31 4.09 12.53
C ARG A 34 -32.16 5.36 12.51
N ILE A 35 -31.66 6.45 11.92
CA ILE A 35 -32.43 7.69 11.75
C ILE A 35 -33.69 7.41 10.93
N GLN A 36 -33.58 6.75 9.77
CA GLN A 36 -34.74 6.42 8.94
C GLN A 36 -35.79 5.58 9.69
N LYS A 37 -35.33 4.62 10.50
CA LYS A 37 -36.22 3.79 11.32
C LYS A 37 -36.93 4.61 12.40
N LEU A 38 -36.22 5.49 13.10
CA LEU A 38 -36.80 6.41 14.08
C LEU A 38 -37.78 7.38 13.40
N GLU A 39 -37.43 7.92 12.23
CA GLU A 39 -38.28 8.84 11.48
C GLU A 39 -39.61 8.20 11.06
N ALA A 40 -39.61 6.91 10.75
CA ALA A 40 -40.79 6.13 10.37
C ALA A 40 -41.70 5.73 11.56
N GLN A 41 -41.23 5.84 12.81
CA GLN A 41 -42.05 5.55 13.99
C GLN A 41 -43.06 6.66 14.27
N ASP A 42 -44.23 6.28 14.81
CA ASP A 42 -45.23 7.24 15.27
C ASP A 42 -44.68 7.97 16.52
N PRO A 43 -44.63 9.32 16.53
CA PRO A 43 -44.14 10.09 17.67
C PRO A 43 -44.92 9.87 18.98
N SER A 44 -46.14 9.36 18.91
CA SER A 44 -46.95 9.04 20.09
C SER A 44 -46.57 7.70 20.74
N GLU A 45 -45.83 6.83 20.05
CA GLU A 45 -45.39 5.53 20.56
C GLU A 45 -44.13 5.61 21.43
N ASP A 46 -43.31 6.66 21.27
CA ASP A 46 -42.08 6.85 22.06
C ASP A 46 -41.77 8.33 22.29
N GLU A 47 -41.98 8.78 23.53
CA GLU A 47 -41.69 10.15 23.98
C GLU A 47 -40.21 10.54 23.84
N ASN A 48 -39.30 9.55 23.78
CA ASN A 48 -37.85 9.80 23.65
C ASN A 48 -37.39 9.87 22.18
N ARG A 49 -38.26 9.58 21.21
CA ARG A 49 -37.91 9.51 19.79
C ARG A 49 -37.18 10.74 19.30
N ASP A 50 -37.66 11.93 19.66
CA ASP A 50 -37.07 13.20 19.22
C ASP A 50 -35.69 13.45 19.83
N TYR A 51 -35.48 13.02 21.07
CA TYR A 51 -34.15 13.05 21.69
C TYR A 51 -33.20 12.08 20.98
N MET A 52 -33.64 10.85 20.71
CA MET A 52 -32.85 9.85 19.99
C MET A 52 -32.48 10.32 18.57
N LEU A 53 -33.43 10.91 17.83
CA LEU A 53 -33.16 11.49 16.51
C LEU A 53 -32.09 12.57 16.55
N ARG A 54 -32.13 13.46 17.54
CA ARG A 54 -31.10 14.50 17.71
C ARG A 54 -29.73 13.88 17.98
N GLN A 55 -29.66 12.86 18.84
CA GLN A 55 -28.40 12.19 19.15
C GLN A 55 -27.82 11.47 17.93
N GLU A 56 -28.63 10.72 17.18
CA GLU A 56 -28.14 10.04 15.97
C GLU A 56 -27.69 11.02 14.89
N ARG A 57 -28.39 12.15 14.72
CA ARG A 57 -27.95 13.22 13.79
C ARG A 57 -26.62 13.86 14.20
N LEU A 58 -26.41 14.06 15.51
CA LEU A 58 -25.13 14.53 16.02
C LEU A 58 -24.01 13.50 15.77
N ALA A 59 -24.29 12.22 16.00
CA ALA A 59 -23.34 11.14 15.72
C ALA A 59 -22.96 11.08 14.24
N VAL A 60 -23.93 11.24 13.32
CA VAL A 60 -23.67 11.37 11.88
C VAL A 60 -22.71 12.53 11.60
N GLU A 61 -23.00 13.71 12.13
CA GLU A 61 -22.16 14.90 11.91
C GLU A 61 -20.73 14.69 12.45
N GLU A 62 -20.59 14.04 13.61
CA GLU A 62 -19.28 13.68 14.17
C GLU A 62 -18.51 12.68 13.29
N THR A 63 -19.17 11.63 12.80
CA THR A 63 -18.57 10.67 11.86
C THR A 63 -18.18 11.36 10.56
N GLU A 64 -19.02 12.25 10.02
CA GLU A 64 -18.73 13.00 8.79
C GLU A 64 -17.49 13.89 8.91
N ARG A 65 -17.29 14.53 10.07
CA ARG A 65 -16.11 15.37 10.35
C ARG A 65 -14.79 14.60 10.32
N VAL A 66 -14.80 13.27 10.41
CA VAL A 66 -13.58 12.44 10.32
C VAL A 66 -13.07 12.33 8.88
N PHE A 67 -13.97 12.29 7.89
CA PHE A 67 -13.60 11.99 6.50
C PHE A 67 -12.59 12.97 5.87
N PRO A 68 -12.66 14.30 6.07
CA PRO A 68 -11.70 15.22 5.46
C PRO A 68 -10.25 14.92 5.85
N ASN A 69 -9.99 14.72 7.15
CA ASN A 69 -8.66 14.40 7.64
C ASN A 69 -8.20 13.00 7.18
N LEU A 70 -9.11 12.03 7.20
CA LEU A 70 -8.80 10.66 6.77
C LEU A 70 -8.47 10.61 5.28
N LYS A 71 -9.22 11.32 4.44
CA LYS A 71 -8.94 11.46 3.01
C LYS A 71 -7.55 12.05 2.77
N GLN A 72 -7.19 13.13 3.48
CA GLN A 72 -5.85 13.72 3.38
C GLN A 72 -4.75 12.69 3.74
N LYS A 73 -4.91 11.95 4.84
CA LYS A 73 -3.96 10.91 5.25
C LYS A 73 -3.81 9.81 4.20
N ILE A 74 -4.91 9.40 3.56
CA ILE A 74 -4.91 8.41 2.48
C ILE A 74 -4.13 8.94 1.28
N GLU A 75 -4.39 10.17 0.85
CA GLU A 75 -3.70 10.80 -0.29
C GLU A 75 -2.19 10.91 -0.04
N GLU A 76 -1.78 11.35 1.16
CA GLU A 76 -0.38 11.43 1.57
C GLU A 76 0.29 10.04 1.60
N ALA A 77 -0.39 9.02 2.12
CA ALA A 77 0.11 7.66 2.17
C ALA A 77 0.28 7.06 0.75
N ILE A 78 -0.66 7.32 -0.15
CA ILE A 78 -0.59 6.93 -1.57
C ILE A 78 0.57 7.64 -2.26
N ALA A 79 0.74 8.95 -2.04
CA ALA A 79 1.84 9.73 -2.59
C ALA A 79 3.20 9.17 -2.15
N LYS A 80 3.34 8.83 -0.85
CA LYS A 80 4.54 8.18 -0.30
C LYS A 80 4.81 6.82 -0.94
N LEU A 81 3.80 5.97 -1.06
CA LEU A 81 3.91 4.65 -1.70
C LEU A 81 4.35 4.78 -3.17
N ASN A 82 3.72 5.69 -3.92
CA ASN A 82 4.09 5.98 -5.30
C ASN A 82 5.54 6.49 -5.43
N GLY A 83 5.99 7.34 -4.50
CA GLY A 83 7.38 7.78 -4.42
C GLY A 83 8.37 6.62 -4.24
N LEU A 84 8.05 5.66 -3.36
CA LEU A 84 8.85 4.46 -3.14
C LEU A 84 8.88 3.56 -4.38
N LEU A 85 7.74 3.33 -5.03
CA LEU A 85 7.64 2.53 -6.26
C LEU A 85 8.45 3.15 -7.40
N LYS A 86 8.42 4.47 -7.56
CA LYS A 86 9.24 5.18 -8.55
C LYS A 86 10.73 5.00 -8.28
N ARG A 87 11.17 5.10 -7.02
CA ARG A 87 12.57 4.84 -6.63
C ARG A 87 12.99 3.39 -6.88
N ALA A 88 12.14 2.43 -6.53
CA ALA A 88 12.41 1.01 -6.79
C ALA A 88 12.54 0.71 -8.29
N ARG A 89 11.71 1.33 -9.15
CA ARG A 89 11.79 1.18 -10.62
C ARG A 89 12.98 1.91 -11.23
N ARG A 90 13.40 3.04 -10.66
CA ARG A 90 14.56 3.83 -11.10
C ARG A 90 15.89 3.31 -10.55
N ALA A 91 15.86 2.39 -9.59
CA ALA A 91 17.07 1.71 -9.17
C ALA A 91 17.63 0.97 -10.40
N PRO A 92 18.82 1.35 -10.91
CA PRO A 92 19.43 0.62 -12.00
C PRO A 92 19.60 -0.86 -11.59
N LYS A 93 19.68 -1.75 -12.58
CA LYS A 93 20.09 -3.16 -12.46
C LYS A 93 21.46 -3.37 -11.75
N ALA A 94 22.01 -2.37 -11.06
CA ALA A 94 23.18 -2.44 -10.22
C ALA A 94 22.98 -3.29 -8.94
N MET A 95 21.74 -3.64 -8.58
CA MET A 95 21.48 -4.70 -7.57
C MET A 95 21.58 -6.12 -8.13
N LEU A 96 21.80 -6.30 -9.44
CA LEU A 96 22.19 -7.61 -10.00
C LEU A 96 23.64 -8.00 -9.63
N ASN A 97 24.39 -7.10 -8.97
CA ASN A 97 25.73 -7.41 -8.50
C ASN A 97 25.79 -8.15 -7.16
N ILE A 98 24.68 -8.22 -6.40
CA ILE A 98 24.66 -8.99 -5.14
C ILE A 98 24.63 -10.50 -5.43
N SER A 99 24.02 -10.93 -6.54
CA SER A 99 24.18 -12.31 -7.04
C SER A 99 25.57 -12.60 -7.62
N MET A 100 26.33 -11.57 -8.03
CA MET A 100 27.73 -11.71 -8.46
C MET A 100 28.69 -11.82 -7.27
N LEU A 101 28.38 -11.18 -6.14
CA LEU A 101 29.19 -11.20 -4.91
C LEU A 101 29.02 -12.45 -4.02
N LEU A 102 28.02 -13.30 -4.29
CA LEU A 102 27.84 -14.59 -3.60
C LEU A 102 28.24 -15.81 -4.45
N ARG A 103 28.74 -15.61 -5.68
CA ARG A 103 29.22 -16.72 -6.51
C ARG A 103 30.71 -16.97 -6.23
N LYS A 104 31.00 -17.70 -5.15
CA LYS A 104 32.31 -18.36 -5.02
C LYS A 104 32.48 -19.35 -6.19
N PRO A 105 33.67 -19.43 -6.81
CA PRO A 105 33.87 -20.26 -8.00
C PRO A 105 33.98 -21.73 -7.57
N SER A 106 33.04 -22.56 -8.01
CA SER A 106 33.26 -24.00 -8.09
C SER A 106 33.02 -24.39 -9.54
N ARG A 107 34.13 -24.59 -10.26
CA ARG A 107 34.29 -25.11 -11.64
C ARG A 107 33.12 -24.88 -12.60
N MET A 108 33.31 -23.96 -13.56
CA MET A 108 32.46 -23.92 -14.76
C MET A 108 32.82 -25.08 -15.71
N PRO A 109 31.83 -25.62 -16.45
CA PRO A 109 32.08 -26.68 -17.43
C PRO A 109 32.82 -26.13 -18.65
N GLU A 110 33.75 -26.93 -19.18
CA GLU A 110 34.38 -26.64 -20.47
C GLU A 110 33.37 -26.74 -21.62
N LEU A 111 33.46 -25.80 -22.56
CA LEU A 111 32.71 -25.87 -23.81
C LEU A 111 33.30 -26.98 -24.71
N PRO A 112 32.50 -27.61 -25.57
CA PRO A 112 32.89 -28.80 -26.37
C PRO A 112 34.06 -28.60 -27.36
N ASN A 113 34.64 -27.39 -27.43
CA ASN A 113 35.73 -27.03 -28.34
C ASN A 113 37.00 -26.58 -27.60
N GLY A 114 37.16 -26.93 -26.31
CA GLY A 114 38.37 -26.66 -25.52
C GLY A 114 38.67 -25.16 -25.28
N ARG A 115 37.67 -24.29 -25.45
CA ARG A 115 37.79 -22.85 -25.17
C ARG A 115 37.19 -22.54 -23.81
N SER A 116 37.98 -21.98 -22.91
CA SER A 116 37.47 -21.35 -21.68
C SER A 116 36.58 -20.16 -22.05
N LEU A 117 35.45 -20.03 -21.37
CA LEU A 117 34.55 -18.86 -21.47
C LEU A 117 35.28 -17.54 -21.17
N GLU A 118 36.39 -17.58 -20.44
CA GLU A 118 37.25 -16.42 -20.18
C GLU A 118 37.84 -15.85 -21.48
N ASN A 119 38.27 -16.70 -22.42
CA ASN A 119 38.83 -16.24 -23.69
C ASN A 119 37.77 -15.68 -24.64
N LEU A 120 36.51 -16.13 -24.51
CA LEU A 120 35.39 -15.60 -25.30
C LEU A 120 35.02 -14.18 -24.84
N ILE A 121 35.00 -13.96 -23.52
CA ILE A 121 34.67 -12.67 -22.91
C ILE A 121 35.76 -11.63 -23.23
N VAL A 122 37.05 -11.99 -23.15
CA VAL A 122 38.16 -11.09 -23.51
C VAL A 122 38.14 -10.71 -25.00
N SER A 123 37.73 -11.62 -25.89
CA SER A 123 37.61 -11.30 -27.33
C SER A 123 36.42 -10.39 -27.66
N MET A 124 35.37 -10.40 -26.85
CA MET A 124 34.17 -9.58 -27.03
C MET A 124 34.35 -8.15 -26.51
N THR A 125 35.18 -7.94 -25.48
CA THR A 125 35.49 -6.60 -24.97
C THR A 125 36.45 -5.82 -25.88
N VAL A 126 37.36 -6.48 -26.60
CA VAL A 126 38.28 -5.78 -27.52
C VAL A 126 37.58 -5.28 -28.79
N ARG A 127 36.47 -5.92 -29.23
CA ARG A 127 35.72 -5.51 -30.43
C ARG A 127 34.71 -4.36 -30.23
N LEU A 128 34.60 -3.81 -29.03
CA LEU A 128 33.74 -2.66 -28.75
C LEU A 128 34.55 -1.37 -28.49
N ALA A 129 35.86 -1.39 -28.77
CA ALA A 129 36.77 -0.28 -28.57
C ALA A 129 37.46 0.24 -29.85
N ASP A 130 37.07 -0.27 -31.03
CA ASP A 130 37.41 0.29 -32.35
C ASP A 130 36.13 0.68 -33.11
#